data_AF-A0AAP9QZE4-F1
#
_entry.id   AF-A0AAP9QZE4-F1
#
_cell.length_a   1.000
_cell.length_b   1.000
_cell.length_c   1.000
_cell.angle_alpha   90.00
_cell.angle_beta   90.00
_cell.angle_gamma   90.00
#
_symmetry.space_group_name_H-M   'P 1'
#
loop_
_entity.id
_entity.type
_entity.pdbx_description
1 polymer ?
#
loop_
_entity_poly.entity_id
_entity_poly.type
_entity_poly.pdbx_seq_one_letter_code
_entity_poly.pdbx_strand_id
1 'polypeptide(L)' 'MVLLVSDEVRRKNGGPRMVVTGIAGEMVECRWYDGHVVQREAFREDELVRGEGQHSQHN' A
#
# COMPACT_ATOMS: atom_id res chain seq x y z
N MET A 1 0.62 9.65 9.34
CA MET A 1 -0.37 8.69 8.81
C MET A 1 0.06 7.32 9.31
N VAL A 2 -0.85 6.37 9.53
CA VAL A 2 -0.48 5.00 9.88
C VAL A 2 -1.08 4.10 8.82
N LEU A 3 -0.24 3.30 8.16
CA LEU A 3 -0.69 2.28 7.22
C LEU A 3 -1.09 1.02 7.99
N LEU A 4 -2.10 0.32 7.48
CA LEU A 4 -2.61 -0.93 8.03
C LEU A 4 -2.57 -2.02 6.96
N VAL A 5 -2.50 -3.27 7.40
CA VAL A 5 -2.72 -4.41 6.50
C VAL A 5 -4.10 -4.27 5.84
N SER A 6 -4.17 -4.61 4.55
CA SER A 6 -5.32 -4.41 3.67
C SER A 6 -5.55 -2.98 3.17
N ASP A 7 -4.74 -2.00 3.59
CA ASP A 7 -4.78 -0.69 2.96
C ASP A 7 -4.38 -0.76 1.50
N GLU A 8 -5.13 -0.04 0.66
CA GLU A 8 -4.67 0.27 -0.67
C GLU A 8 -3.66 1.43 -0.60
N VAL A 9 -2.54 1.26 -1.29
CA VAL A 9 -1.45 2.23 -1.34
C VAL A 9 -0.91 2.34 -2.76
N ARG A 10 -0.16 3.42 -2.99
CA ARG A 10 0.55 3.70 -4.24
C ARG A 10 1.88 4.35 -3.92
N ARG A 11 2.88 4.22 -4.78
CA ARG A 11 4.13 4.98 -4.58
C ARG A 11 3.90 6.46 -4.90
N LYS A 12 4.59 7.34 -4.17
CA LYS A 12 4.54 8.80 -4.37
C LYS A 12 4.95 9.23 -5.79
N ASN A 13 5.90 8.51 -6.39
CA ASN A 13 6.36 8.75 -7.75
C ASN A 13 5.46 8.12 -8.83
N GLY A 14 4.27 7.62 -8.46
CA GLY A 14 3.38 6.89 -9.35
C GLY A 14 3.70 5.40 -9.43
N GLY A 15 2.84 4.64 -10.09
CA GLY A 15 2.97 3.18 -10.19
C GLY A 15 1.64 2.45 -10.07
N PRO A 16 1.67 1.11 -9.94
CA PRO A 16 0.48 0.29 -9.74
C PRO A 16 -0.16 0.57 -8.38
N ARG A 17 -1.46 0.27 -8.27
CA ARG A 17 -2.19 0.26 -6.99
C ARG A 17 -1.84 -1.05 -6.28
N MET A 18 -1.41 -0.95 -5.03
CA MET A 18 -0.92 -2.08 -4.25
C MET A 18 -1.73 -2.22 -2.96
N VAL A 19 -1.72 -3.41 -2.36
CA VAL A 19 -2.35 -3.69 -1.07
C VAL A 19 -1.26 -4.02 -0.06
N VAL A 20 -1.34 -3.43 1.14
CA VAL A 20 -0.44 -3.72 2.24
C VAL A 20 -0.72 -5.12 2.79
N THR A 21 0.30 -5.96 2.88
CA THR A 21 0.20 -7.33 3.41
C THR A 21 0.97 -7.54 4.71
N GLY A 22 1.89 -6.63 5.06
CA GLY A 22 2.69 -6.74 6.27
C GLY A 22 3.39 -5.42 6.61
N ILE A 23 3.68 -5.22 7.89
CA ILE A 23 4.37 -4.02 8.39
C ILE A 23 5.42 -4.48 9.40
N ALA A 24 6.65 -4.01 9.22
CA ALA A 24 7.79 -4.30 10.10
C ALA A 24 8.63 -3.04 10.29
N GLY A 25 8.43 -2.34 11.41
CA GLY A 25 9.03 -1.03 11.64
C GLY A 25 8.56 -0.03 10.58
N GLU A 26 9.51 0.61 9.90
CA GLU A 26 9.23 1.57 8.80
C GLU A 26 9.00 0.89 7.44
N MET A 27 9.09 -0.45 7.37
CA MET A 27 8.95 -1.21 6.13
C MET A 27 7.52 -1.74 5.98
N VAL A 28 6.95 -1.52 4.81
CA VAL A 28 5.60 -1.90 4.44
C VAL A 28 5.66 -2.85 3.26
N GLU A 29 5.31 -4.10 3.50
CA GLU A 29 5.19 -5.09 2.45
C GLU A 29 3.91 -4.86 1.68
N CYS A 30 4.05 -4.72 0.36
CA CYS A 30 2.95 -4.48 -0.55
C CYS A 30 2.89 -5.59 -1.60
N ARG A 31 1.67 -5.87 -2.06
CA ARG A 31 1.38 -6.86 -3.10
C ARG A 31 0.47 -6.26 -4.16
N TRP A 32 0.73 -6.55 -5.44
CA TRP A 32 -0.12 -6.13 -6.55
C TRP A 32 -0.06 -7.11 -7.70
N TYR A 33 -1.04 -7.04 -8.58
CA TYR A 33 -1.03 -7.77 -9.86
C TYR A 33 -0.59 -6.82 -10.97
N ASP A 34 0.45 -7.18 -11.72
CA ASP A 34 1.00 -6.34 -12.80
C ASP A 34 0.33 -6.58 -14.16
N GLY A 35 -0.66 -7.48 -14.23
CA GLY A 35 -1.28 -7.95 -15.46
C GLY A 35 -0.89 -9.39 -15.83
N HIS A 36 0.18 -9.94 -15.25
CA HIS A 36 0.68 -11.28 -15.54
C HIS A 36 0.89 -12.11 -14.27
N VAL A 37 1.55 -11.54 -13.26
CA VAL A 37 1.90 -12.23 -12.01
C VAL A 37 1.64 -11.34 -10.80
N VAL A 38 1.55 -11.98 -9.64
CA VAL A 38 1.44 -11.25 -8.37
C VAL A 38 2.83 -10.87 -7.90
N GLN A 39 3.11 -9.57 -7.92
CA GLN A 39 4.36 -8.98 -7.44
C GLN A 39 4.30 -8.70 -5.93
N ARG A 40 5.46 -8.73 -5.27
CA ARG A 40 5.62 -8.39 -3.85
C ARG A 40 6.88 -7.58 -3.67
N GLU A 41 6.78 -6.46 -2.98
CA GLU A 41 7.92 -5.58 -2.67
C GLU A 41 7.69 -4.88 -1.34
N ALA A 42 8.78 -4.62 -0.62
CA ALA A 42 8.76 -3.87 0.63
C ALA A 42 9.22 -2.43 0.36
N PHE A 43 8.40 -1.46 0.78
CA PHE A 43 8.69 -0.05 0.64
C PHE A 43 8.84 0.58 2.01
N ARG A 44 9.50 1.74 2.09
CA ARG A 44 9.39 2.56 3.29
C ARG A 44 8.01 3.20 3.36
N GLU A 45 7.48 3.37 4.58
CA GLU A 45 6.19 4.03 4.79
C GLU A 45 6.13 5.42 4.15
N ASP A 46 7.23 6.17 4.18
CA ASP A 46 7.32 7.51 3.59
C ASP A 46 7.41 7.52 2.06
N GLU A 47 7.59 6.39 1.39
CA GLU A 47 7.54 6.28 -0.07
C GLU A 47 6.10 6.10 -0.59
N LEU A 48 5.16 5.78 0.31
CA LEU A 48 3.80 5.40 -0.04
C LEU A 48 2.80 6.53 0.23
N VAL A 49 1.73 6.51 -0.55
CA VAL A 49 0.50 7.28 -0.33
C VAL A 49 -0.65 6.29 -0.23
N ARG A 50 -1.53 6.47 0.76
CA ARG A 50 -2.76 5.69 0.86
C ARG A 50 -3.64 6.04 -0.32
N GLY A 51 -4.15 5.03 -1.02
CA GLY A 51 -5.19 5.23 -2.02
C GLY A 51 -6.43 5.78 -1.34
N GLU A 52 -7.25 6.51 -2.10
CA GLU A 52 -8.59 6.93 -1.67
C GLU A 52 -9.53 5.71 -1.65
N GLY A 53 -9.21 4.72 -0.81
CA GLY A 53 -10.13 3.67 -0.41
C GLY A 53 -10.99 4.25 0.71
N GLN A 54 -12.31 4.25 0.48
CA GLN A 54 -13.37 4.80 1.33
C GLN A 54 -13.22 4.43 2.82
N HIS A 55 -12.39 5.14 3.57
CA HIS A 55 -12.57 5.27 5.00
C HIS A 55 -13.56 6.40 5.23
N SER A 56 -14.81 6.17 4.80
CA SER A 56 -15.96 6.86 5.37
C SER A 56 -15.95 6.49 6.85
N GLN A 57 -15.27 7.29 7.67
CA GLN A 57 -15.63 7.41 9.07
C GLN A 57 -17.06 7.97 9.07
N HIS A 58 -18.04 7.07 9.03
CA HIS A 58 -19.41 7.39 9.32
C HIS A 58 -19.45 7.72 10.81
N ASN A 59 -19.46 9.01 11.12
CA ASN A 59 -19.85 9.52 12.43
C ASN A 59 -21.36 9.71 12.46
#